data_AF-A0A7D7QS35-F1
#
_entry.id   AF-A0A7D7QS35-F1
#
_cell.length_a   1.000
_cell.length_b   1.000
_cell.length_c   1.000
_cell.angle_alpha   90.00
_cell.angle_beta   90.00
_cell.angle_gamma   90.00
#
_symmetry.space_group_name_H-M   'P 1'
#
loop_
_entity.id
_entity.type
_entity.pdbx_description
1 polymer ?
#
loop_
_entity_poly.entity_id
_entity_poly.type
_entity_poly.pdbx_seq_one_letter_code
_entity_poly.pdbx_strand_id
1 'polypeptide(L)'
;MKNFYKLAMTAAIVGFGLGTLNVAQAATVSLSSSNQGWWNTRDTNNNLNDNYITANVTGNGYRSFFTFDLGALAGVSSATLQVQRFEGSGDPIQTLGLFDVSTSADVLSQKVNNPDIDIYNDLGSGKNYGTFKVSTSGDQNEILSFVLNSDAIADINANSGQFFSIGGALLGDLGIVDQYLFGFSGLGSSATLVVDTDITTVPEPGTLGGAVLVGITGLCLKRKRKAFQTV
;
A
#
# COMPACT_ATOMS: atom_id res chain seq x y z
N MET A 1 68.96 -10.60 48.03
CA MET A 1 68.56 -9.62 47.00
C MET A 1 67.31 -10.14 46.30
N LYS A 2 66.20 -9.40 46.41
CA LYS A 2 64.86 -9.80 45.93
C LYS A 2 64.78 -9.63 44.41
N ASN A 3 64.56 -10.72 43.67
CA ASN A 3 64.23 -10.66 42.24
C ASN A 3 62.71 -10.61 42.08
N PHE A 4 62.20 -9.47 41.61
CA PHE A 4 60.81 -9.27 41.23
C PHE A 4 60.61 -9.78 39.80
N TYR A 5 59.76 -10.80 39.62
CA TYR A 5 59.26 -11.18 38.30
C TYR A 5 58.05 -10.31 37.97
N LYS A 6 58.18 -9.45 36.95
CA LYS A 6 57.06 -8.70 36.38
C LYS A 6 56.26 -9.65 35.47
N LEU A 7 55.02 -9.95 35.87
CA LEU A 7 54.03 -10.63 35.03
C LEU A 7 53.38 -9.57 34.13
N ALA A 8 53.60 -9.64 32.81
CA ALA A 8 52.86 -8.83 31.86
C ALA A 8 51.57 -9.61 31.47
N MET A 9 50.41 -9.14 31.94
CA MET A 9 49.12 -9.62 31.45
C MET A 9 48.76 -8.89 30.16
N THR A 10 48.75 -9.63 29.05
CA THR A 10 48.20 -9.16 27.79
C THR A 10 46.67 -9.35 27.84
N ALA A 11 45.92 -8.25 27.88
CA ALA A 11 44.47 -8.29 27.77
C ALA A 11 44.08 -8.46 26.29
N ALA A 12 43.37 -9.55 25.97
CA ALA A 12 42.70 -9.69 24.69
C ALA A 12 41.41 -8.89 24.72
N ILE A 13 41.33 -7.83 23.92
CA ILE A 13 40.08 -7.10 23.67
C ILE A 13 39.26 -7.96 22.70
N VAL A 14 38.28 -8.69 23.22
CA VAL A 14 37.23 -9.30 22.40
C VAL A 14 36.28 -8.18 21.99
N GLY A 15 36.44 -7.67 20.77
CA GLY A 15 35.48 -6.75 20.17
C GLY A 15 34.21 -7.52 19.84
N PHE A 16 33.17 -7.37 20.66
CA PHE A 16 31.81 -7.75 20.27
C PHE A 16 31.34 -6.78 19.20
N GLY A 17 31.14 -7.28 17.98
CA GLY A 17 30.45 -6.54 16.94
C GLY A 17 29.01 -6.27 17.39
N LEU A 18 28.69 -5.00 17.64
CA LEU A 18 27.32 -4.53 17.79
C LEU A 18 26.62 -4.68 16.44
N GLY A 19 25.90 -5.79 16.25
CA GLY A 19 24.89 -5.87 15.20
C GLY A 19 23.78 -4.88 15.54
N THR A 20 23.59 -3.86 14.72
CA THR A 20 22.41 -2.99 14.79
C THR A 20 21.18 -3.84 14.48
N LEU A 21 20.34 -4.09 15.48
CA LEU A 21 19.00 -4.63 15.26
C LEU A 21 18.19 -3.54 14.56
N ASN A 22 17.96 -3.68 13.25
CA ASN A 22 16.95 -2.88 12.57
C ASN A 22 15.59 -3.39 13.06
N VAL A 23 14.91 -2.57 13.86
CA VAL A 23 13.51 -2.81 14.20
C VAL A 23 12.70 -2.44 12.97
N ALA A 24 11.92 -3.38 12.45
CA ALA A 24 10.92 -3.13 11.43
C ALA A 24 10.01 -1.98 11.89
N GLN A 25 9.96 -0.89 11.12
CA GLN A 25 9.08 0.23 11.42
C GLN A 25 7.92 0.19 10.44
N ALA A 26 6.69 0.17 10.98
CA ALA A 26 5.50 0.34 10.18
C ALA A 26 5.53 1.72 9.51
N ALA A 27 5.24 1.78 8.21
CA ALA A 27 5.19 3.03 7.46
C ALA A 27 3.80 3.25 6.88
N THR A 28 3.26 4.44 7.12
CA THR A 28 2.02 4.90 6.48
C THR A 28 2.36 5.55 5.14
N VAL A 29 1.70 5.10 4.08
CA VAL A 29 1.85 5.61 2.71
C VAL A 29 0.49 6.09 2.21
N SER A 30 0.47 7.27 1.59
CA SER A 30 -0.73 7.82 0.95
C SER A 30 -0.54 7.87 -0.56
N LEU A 31 -1.43 7.21 -1.31
CA LEU A 31 -1.44 7.18 -2.76
C LEU A 31 -2.60 8.03 -3.28
N SER A 32 -2.32 9.09 -4.02
CA SER A 32 -3.36 9.78 -4.80
C SER A 32 -3.84 8.88 -5.94
N SER A 33 -5.13 8.97 -6.25
CA SER A 33 -5.73 8.24 -7.36
C SER A 33 -5.06 8.60 -8.70
N SER A 34 -4.64 7.58 -9.44
CA SER A 34 -4.09 7.69 -10.79
C SER A 34 -5.19 7.89 -11.84
N ASN A 35 -6.40 7.38 -11.56
CA ASN A 35 -7.60 7.66 -12.34
C ASN A 35 -8.85 7.45 -11.48
N GLN A 36 -9.86 8.27 -11.70
CA GLN A 36 -11.16 8.11 -11.04
C GLN A 36 -12.26 8.53 -11.99
N GLY A 37 -13.49 8.13 -11.69
CA GLY A 37 -14.61 8.54 -12.50
C GLY A 37 -15.86 7.75 -12.20
N TRP A 38 -16.75 7.71 -13.20
CA TRP A 38 -17.91 6.85 -13.21
C TRP A 38 -18.08 6.14 -14.57
N TRP A 39 -18.72 4.97 -14.51
CA TRP A 39 -19.29 4.28 -15.67
C TRP A 39 -20.80 4.17 -15.52
N ASN A 40 -21.52 4.17 -16.64
CA ASN A 40 -22.96 3.95 -16.65
C ASN A 40 -23.42 3.19 -17.92
N THR A 41 -24.74 3.05 -18.07
CA THR A 41 -25.35 2.28 -19.16
C THR A 41 -26.05 3.14 -20.22
N ARG A 42 -25.95 4.47 -20.13
CA ARG A 42 -26.76 5.38 -20.97
C ARG A 42 -26.06 6.64 -21.45
N ASP A 43 -25.31 7.32 -20.58
CA ASP A 43 -24.73 8.61 -20.91
C ASP A 43 -23.31 8.45 -21.46
N THR A 44 -22.93 9.39 -22.32
CA THR A 44 -21.55 9.49 -22.77
C THR A 44 -20.68 10.07 -21.67
N ASN A 45 -19.40 9.70 -21.69
CA ASN A 45 -18.41 10.23 -20.76
C ASN A 45 -17.13 10.63 -21.52
N ASN A 46 -16.14 11.20 -20.83
CA ASN A 46 -14.86 11.57 -21.40
C ASN A 46 -13.72 11.25 -20.42
N ASN A 47 -12.51 11.06 -20.96
CA ASN A 47 -11.36 10.62 -20.15
C ASN A 47 -10.89 11.66 -19.12
N LEU A 48 -11.27 12.94 -19.26
CA LEU A 48 -10.95 14.02 -18.31
C LEU A 48 -12.00 14.18 -17.20
N ASN A 49 -13.08 13.41 -17.24
CA ASN A 49 -14.15 13.53 -16.25
C ASN A 49 -13.82 12.74 -14.99
N ASP A 50 -13.30 13.42 -13.98
CA ASP A 50 -12.93 12.82 -12.70
C ASP A 50 -14.05 12.86 -11.65
N ASN A 51 -15.28 13.18 -12.08
CA ASN A 51 -16.48 13.04 -11.26
C ASN A 51 -16.67 11.56 -10.91
N TYR A 52 -16.84 11.24 -9.63
CA TYR A 52 -17.05 9.89 -9.10
C TYR A 52 -18.42 9.75 -8.44
N ILE A 53 -19.44 10.42 -8.99
CA ILE A 53 -20.82 10.25 -8.58
C ILE A 53 -21.22 8.78 -8.57
N THR A 54 -21.92 8.40 -7.51
CA THR A 54 -22.36 7.03 -7.29
C THR A 54 -23.87 7.00 -7.13
N ALA A 55 -24.52 6.10 -7.88
CA ALA A 55 -25.96 5.85 -7.97
C ALA A 55 -26.76 6.80 -8.87
N ASN A 56 -28.02 7.10 -8.56
CA ASN A 56 -29.02 7.56 -9.52
C ASN A 56 -29.08 9.09 -9.60
N VAL A 57 -28.88 9.63 -10.80
CA VAL A 57 -29.24 11.01 -11.16
C VAL A 57 -30.14 10.98 -12.37
N THR A 58 -31.28 11.66 -12.27
CA THR A 58 -32.29 11.83 -13.34
C THR A 58 -32.70 10.52 -14.02
N GLY A 59 -32.70 9.41 -13.27
CA GLY A 59 -33.08 8.08 -13.76
C GLY A 59 -31.93 7.27 -14.38
N ASN A 60 -30.70 7.77 -14.33
CA ASN A 60 -29.49 7.11 -14.81
C ASN A 60 -28.64 6.66 -13.62
N GLY A 61 -28.30 5.37 -13.58
CA GLY A 61 -27.45 4.81 -12.54
C GLY A 61 -25.97 4.92 -12.90
N TYR A 62 -25.20 5.56 -12.04
CA TYR A 62 -23.74 5.69 -12.13
C TYR A 62 -23.06 4.79 -11.11
N ARG A 63 -21.88 4.24 -11.45
CA ARG A 63 -21.01 3.54 -10.50
C ARG A 63 -19.63 4.15 -10.56
N SER A 64 -19.10 4.51 -9.39
CA SER A 64 -17.81 5.16 -9.28
C SER A 64 -16.68 4.16 -9.38
N PHE A 65 -15.50 4.65 -9.74
CA PHE A 65 -14.26 3.90 -9.55
C PHE A 65 -13.11 4.80 -9.12
N PHE A 66 -12.12 4.17 -8.49
CA PHE A 66 -10.84 4.77 -8.13
C PHE A 66 -9.72 3.79 -8.43
N THR A 67 -8.66 4.25 -9.10
CA THR A 67 -7.52 3.43 -9.49
C THR A 67 -6.25 4.02 -8.89
N PHE A 68 -5.44 3.19 -8.26
CA PHE A 68 -4.18 3.57 -7.61
C PHE A 68 -3.03 2.78 -8.21
N ASP A 69 -1.93 3.46 -8.53
CA ASP A 69 -0.64 2.81 -8.77
C ASP A 69 -0.06 2.38 -7.42
N LEU A 70 0.03 1.06 -7.18
CA LEU A 70 0.58 0.55 -5.94
C LEU A 70 2.12 0.64 -5.89
N GLY A 71 2.79 0.94 -7.00
CA GLY A 71 4.25 0.90 -7.07
C GLY A 71 4.80 -0.38 -6.44
N ALA A 72 5.92 -0.32 -5.72
CA ALA A 72 6.48 -1.48 -5.02
C ALA A 72 5.93 -1.69 -3.59
N LEU A 73 4.67 -1.31 -3.32
CA LEU A 73 4.05 -1.52 -2.01
C LEU A 73 3.92 -3.01 -1.69
N ALA A 74 4.48 -3.43 -0.56
CA ALA A 74 4.38 -4.80 -0.07
C ALA A 74 4.12 -4.81 1.44
N GLY A 75 3.45 -5.87 1.91
CA GLY A 75 3.19 -6.07 3.34
C GLY A 75 2.18 -5.08 3.91
N VAL A 76 1.16 -4.71 3.12
CA VAL A 76 0.08 -3.84 3.59
C VAL A 76 -0.70 -4.55 4.69
N SER A 77 -0.80 -3.93 5.86
CA SER A 77 -1.51 -4.44 7.05
C SER A 77 -2.82 -3.71 7.32
N SER A 78 -2.99 -2.49 6.80
CA SER A 78 -4.24 -1.72 6.85
C SER A 78 -4.42 -0.91 5.56
N ALA A 79 -5.66 -0.66 5.16
CA ALA A 79 -5.97 0.21 4.02
C ALA A 79 -7.25 1.01 4.28
N THR A 80 -7.22 2.30 3.95
CA THR A 80 -8.37 3.22 4.06
C THR A 80 -8.51 4.00 2.77
N LEU A 81 -9.68 3.91 2.13
CA LEU A 81 -10.04 4.80 1.02
C LEU A 81 -10.56 6.11 1.59
N GLN A 82 -9.97 7.23 1.14
CA GLN A 82 -10.38 8.58 1.48
C GLN A 82 -10.93 9.29 0.25
N VAL A 83 -12.13 9.83 0.37
CA VAL A 83 -12.78 10.62 -0.69
C VAL A 83 -13.44 11.86 -0.09
N GLN A 84 -13.54 12.93 -0.88
CA GLN A 84 -14.27 14.11 -0.46
C GLN A 84 -15.79 13.88 -0.60
N ARG A 85 -16.57 14.37 0.36
CA ARG A 85 -18.03 14.14 0.42
C ARG A 85 -18.79 14.70 -0.78
N PHE A 86 -18.49 15.92 -1.20
CA PHE A 86 -19.27 16.66 -2.21
C PHE A 86 -20.78 16.64 -1.90
N GLU A 87 -21.63 16.56 -2.93
CA GLU A 87 -23.08 16.56 -2.78
C GLU A 87 -23.65 15.14 -2.69
N GLY A 88 -24.66 14.98 -1.85
CA GLY A 88 -25.51 13.78 -1.81
C GLY A 88 -26.98 14.16 -1.93
N SER A 89 -27.80 13.21 -2.38
CA SER A 89 -29.25 13.38 -2.53
C SER A 89 -30.00 12.08 -2.22
N GLY A 90 -31.31 12.21 -2.01
CA GLY A 90 -32.21 11.10 -1.66
C GLY A 90 -32.32 10.92 -0.15
N ASP A 91 -32.31 9.66 0.30
CA ASP A 91 -32.44 9.33 1.72
C ASP A 91 -31.32 9.96 2.57
N PRO A 92 -31.60 10.32 3.85
CA PRO A 92 -30.60 10.94 4.72
C PRO A 92 -29.32 10.12 4.91
N ILE A 93 -29.44 8.79 4.79
CA ILE A 93 -28.33 7.85 4.90
C ILE A 93 -28.43 6.85 3.75
N GLN A 94 -27.38 6.78 2.95
CA GLN A 94 -27.22 5.81 1.88
C GLN A 94 -26.31 4.66 2.32
N THR A 95 -26.46 3.50 1.68
CA THR A 95 -25.59 2.35 1.93
C THR A 95 -24.60 2.22 0.77
N LEU A 96 -23.35 2.61 0.98
CA LEU A 96 -22.28 2.49 -0.01
C LEU A 96 -21.63 1.11 0.10
N GLY A 97 -21.55 0.37 -1.00
CA GLY A 97 -20.70 -0.81 -1.14
C GLY A 97 -19.44 -0.48 -1.94
N LEU A 98 -18.30 -1.01 -1.50
CA LEU A 98 -17.03 -0.98 -2.24
C LEU A 98 -16.68 -2.40 -2.68
N PHE A 99 -16.18 -2.55 -3.89
CA PHE A 99 -15.98 -3.86 -4.54
C PHE A 99 -14.65 -3.95 -5.29
N ASP A 100 -14.20 -5.18 -5.53
CA ASP A 100 -13.15 -5.44 -6.50
C ASP A 100 -13.56 -5.05 -7.92
N VAL A 101 -12.57 -4.88 -8.78
CA VAL A 101 -12.75 -4.50 -10.18
C VAL A 101 -11.85 -5.40 -11.00
N SER A 102 -12.47 -6.23 -11.85
CA SER A 102 -11.76 -7.14 -12.74
C SER A 102 -11.36 -6.46 -14.06
N THR A 103 -12.05 -5.37 -14.43
CA THR A 103 -11.70 -4.51 -15.55
C THR A 103 -10.31 -3.89 -15.33
N SER A 104 -9.41 -4.07 -16.29
CA SER A 104 -8.05 -3.55 -16.18
C SER A 104 -8.03 -2.02 -16.15
N ALA A 105 -7.05 -1.44 -15.43
CA ALA A 105 -6.93 0.00 -15.22
C ALA A 105 -6.83 0.80 -16.53
N ASP A 106 -6.16 0.26 -17.55
CA ASP A 106 -6.02 0.90 -18.86
C ASP A 106 -7.38 1.00 -19.57
N VAL A 107 -8.20 -0.05 -19.53
CA VAL A 107 -9.57 -0.05 -20.08
C VAL A 107 -10.48 0.88 -19.27
N LEU A 108 -10.41 0.81 -17.95
CA LEU A 108 -11.24 1.61 -17.04
C LEU A 108 -11.01 3.12 -17.22
N SER A 109 -9.78 3.51 -17.58
CA SER A 109 -9.42 4.91 -17.87
C SER A 109 -10.00 5.45 -19.19
N GLN A 110 -10.43 4.58 -20.12
CA GLN A 110 -11.01 4.95 -21.41
C GLN A 110 -12.52 5.25 -21.31
N LYS A 111 -12.89 6.16 -20.41
CA LYS A 111 -14.26 6.63 -20.16
C LYS A 111 -14.98 7.12 -21.43
N VAL A 112 -14.27 7.47 -22.49
CA VAL A 112 -14.86 7.79 -23.81
C VAL A 112 -15.64 6.62 -24.43
N ASN A 113 -15.40 5.38 -23.99
CA ASN A 113 -16.12 4.18 -24.46
C ASN A 113 -17.45 3.94 -23.73
N ASN A 114 -17.84 4.80 -22.79
CA ASN A 114 -19.13 4.75 -22.08
C ASN A 114 -20.27 5.08 -23.07
N PRO A 115 -21.42 4.36 -23.06
CA PRO A 115 -21.85 3.35 -22.08
C PRO A 115 -21.31 1.94 -22.28
N ASP A 116 -21.03 1.28 -21.15
CA ASP A 116 -20.61 -0.13 -21.10
C ASP A 116 -21.24 -0.83 -19.88
N ILE A 117 -22.12 -1.81 -20.14
CA ILE A 117 -22.87 -2.52 -19.10
C ILE A 117 -22.00 -3.52 -18.32
N ASP A 118 -20.96 -4.07 -18.93
CA ASP A 118 -20.12 -5.07 -18.29
C ASP A 118 -19.18 -4.37 -17.30
N ILE A 119 -18.57 -3.25 -17.69
CA ILE A 119 -17.79 -2.40 -16.77
C ILE A 119 -18.69 -1.85 -15.67
N TYR A 120 -19.89 -1.37 -16.00
CA TYR A 120 -20.86 -0.94 -14.99
C TYR A 120 -21.13 -2.06 -13.97
N ASN A 121 -21.43 -3.28 -14.42
CA ASN A 121 -21.72 -4.38 -13.50
C ASN A 121 -20.51 -4.78 -12.63
N ASP A 122 -19.31 -4.77 -13.20
CA ASP A 122 -18.04 -5.03 -12.50
C ASP A 122 -17.85 -4.05 -11.32
N LEU A 123 -18.09 -2.75 -11.50
CA LEU A 123 -17.86 -1.73 -10.46
C LEU A 123 -18.77 -1.80 -9.22
N GLY A 124 -19.75 -2.69 -9.17
CA GLY A 124 -20.71 -2.74 -8.05
C GLY A 124 -21.12 -4.16 -7.67
N SER A 125 -20.29 -5.14 -7.99
CA SER A 125 -20.49 -6.54 -7.60
C SER A 125 -19.14 -7.23 -7.40
N GLY A 126 -19.13 -8.51 -7.04
CA GLY A 126 -17.91 -9.26 -6.76
C GLY A 126 -17.56 -9.32 -5.27
N LYS A 127 -16.27 -9.41 -4.98
CA LYS A 127 -15.68 -9.39 -3.65
C LYS A 127 -15.89 -8.02 -3.01
N ASN A 128 -16.55 -8.00 -1.85
CA ASN A 128 -16.84 -6.76 -1.14
C ASN A 128 -15.63 -6.31 -0.31
N TYR A 129 -15.20 -5.06 -0.47
CA TYR A 129 -14.14 -4.44 0.32
C TYR A 129 -14.65 -3.67 1.54
N GLY A 130 -15.96 -3.45 1.60
CA GLY A 130 -16.64 -2.81 2.73
C GLY A 130 -18.07 -2.39 2.39
N THR A 131 -18.87 -2.16 3.43
CA THR A 131 -20.21 -1.60 3.33
C THR A 131 -20.38 -0.51 4.39
N PHE A 132 -20.78 0.68 3.98
CA PHE A 132 -20.77 1.88 4.82
C PHE A 132 -22.11 2.60 4.78
N LYS A 133 -22.52 3.12 5.94
CA LYS A 133 -23.64 4.06 6.03
C LYS A 133 -23.11 5.47 5.88
N VAL A 134 -23.50 6.15 4.80
CA VAL A 134 -22.99 7.48 4.46
C VAL A 134 -24.15 8.47 4.48
N SER A 135 -24.01 9.52 5.29
CA SER A 135 -24.96 10.63 5.27
C SER A 135 -24.93 11.33 3.91
N THR A 136 -26.09 11.66 3.34
CA THR A 136 -26.20 12.49 2.12
C THR A 136 -26.00 13.98 2.41
N SER A 137 -25.96 14.36 3.69
CA SER A 137 -25.70 15.73 4.16
C SER A 137 -24.39 15.83 4.94
N GLY A 138 -23.78 17.01 4.96
CA GLY A 138 -22.53 17.29 5.68
C GLY A 138 -21.75 18.42 5.02
N ASP A 139 -20.54 18.69 5.50
CA ASP A 139 -19.62 19.60 4.83
C ASP A 139 -19.14 18.97 3.52
N GLN A 140 -19.34 19.66 2.40
CA GLN A 140 -18.94 19.18 1.07
C GLN A 140 -17.42 18.99 0.93
N ASN A 141 -16.62 19.61 1.80
CA ASN A 141 -15.16 19.47 1.84
C ASN A 141 -14.68 18.41 2.85
N GLU A 142 -15.60 17.77 3.56
CA GLU A 142 -15.25 16.69 4.49
C GLU A 142 -14.60 15.53 3.73
N ILE A 143 -13.46 15.07 4.23
CA ILE A 143 -12.82 13.84 3.77
C ILE A 143 -13.40 12.66 4.54
N LEU A 144 -14.17 11.84 3.83
CA LEU A 144 -14.73 10.60 4.35
C LEU A 144 -13.68 9.51 4.28
N SER A 145 -13.56 8.73 5.35
CA SER A 145 -12.60 7.62 5.46
C SER A 145 -13.34 6.29 5.55
N PHE A 146 -13.01 5.39 4.63
CA PHE A 146 -13.59 4.05 4.53
C PHE A 146 -12.50 3.01 4.76
N VAL A 147 -12.49 2.42 5.96
CA VAL A 147 -11.54 1.35 6.30
C VAL A 147 -11.90 0.10 5.52
N LEU A 148 -10.99 -0.36 4.68
CA LEU A 148 -11.18 -1.53 3.83
C LEU A 148 -10.92 -2.81 4.63
N ASN A 149 -11.62 -3.88 4.28
CA ASN A 149 -11.54 -5.16 4.98
C ASN A 149 -10.32 -6.02 4.55
N SER A 150 -10.21 -7.22 5.11
CA SER A 150 -9.13 -8.16 4.82
C SER A 150 -9.07 -8.61 3.35
N ASP A 151 -10.21 -8.61 2.66
CA ASP A 151 -10.28 -8.98 1.25
C ASP A 151 -9.59 -7.92 0.37
N ALA A 152 -9.83 -6.64 0.65
CA ALA A 152 -9.12 -5.54 0.00
C ALA A 152 -7.62 -5.59 0.30
N ILE A 153 -7.25 -5.85 1.55
CA ILE A 153 -5.84 -5.95 1.95
C ILE A 153 -5.15 -7.11 1.22
N ALA A 154 -5.83 -8.24 1.06
CA ALA A 154 -5.30 -9.38 0.30
C ALA A 154 -5.08 -9.03 -1.18
N ASP A 155 -6.03 -8.34 -1.81
CA ASP A 155 -5.93 -7.96 -3.22
C ASP A 155 -4.91 -6.85 -3.45
N ILE A 156 -4.76 -5.89 -2.54
CA ILE A 156 -3.68 -4.88 -2.58
C ILE A 156 -2.32 -5.58 -2.54
N ASN A 157 -2.11 -6.51 -1.60
CA ASN A 157 -0.85 -7.24 -1.50
C ASN A 157 -0.58 -8.14 -2.72
N ALA A 158 -1.62 -8.76 -3.29
CA ALA A 158 -1.50 -9.59 -4.50
C ALA A 158 -1.16 -8.76 -5.76
N ASN A 159 -1.55 -7.49 -5.79
CA ASN A 159 -1.30 -6.56 -6.89
C ASN A 159 -0.12 -5.61 -6.63
N SER A 160 0.77 -5.93 -5.68
CA SER A 160 2.06 -5.23 -5.52
C SER A 160 2.77 -5.10 -6.87
N GLY A 161 3.21 -3.90 -7.22
CA GLY A 161 3.85 -3.60 -8.51
C GLY A 161 2.87 -3.21 -9.62
N GLN A 162 1.56 -3.22 -9.37
CA GLN A 162 0.51 -3.07 -10.37
C GLN A 162 -0.52 -2.02 -9.95
N PHE A 163 -1.50 -1.77 -10.82
CA PHE A 163 -2.65 -0.95 -10.49
C PHE A 163 -3.66 -1.74 -9.67
N PHE A 164 -4.32 -1.05 -8.74
CA PHE A 164 -5.43 -1.56 -7.96
C PHE A 164 -6.63 -0.62 -8.11
N SER A 165 -7.78 -1.19 -8.45
CA SER A 165 -9.02 -0.45 -8.66
C SER A 165 -10.10 -0.87 -7.65
N ILE A 166 -10.88 0.11 -7.19
CA ILE A 166 -12.04 -0.09 -6.32
C ILE A 166 -13.27 0.45 -7.04
N GLY A 167 -14.33 -0.37 -7.11
CA GLY A 167 -15.65 0.02 -7.59
C GLY A 167 -16.55 0.49 -6.45
N GLY A 168 -17.44 1.45 -6.72
CA GLY A 168 -18.43 1.95 -5.76
C GLY A 168 -19.85 1.92 -6.32
N ALA A 169 -20.78 1.41 -5.51
CA ALA A 169 -22.20 1.38 -5.82
C ALA A 169 -23.05 1.61 -4.56
N LEU A 170 -24.19 2.29 -4.68
CA LEU A 170 -25.18 2.28 -3.61
C LEU A 170 -25.97 0.97 -3.63
N LEU A 171 -26.19 0.43 -2.43
CA LEU A 171 -26.90 -0.81 -2.19
C LEU A 171 -28.31 -0.51 -1.66
N GLY A 172 -29.27 -1.32 -2.06
CA GLY A 172 -30.68 -1.18 -1.67
C GLY A 172 -31.57 -0.79 -2.85
N ASP A 173 -32.83 -0.46 -2.54
CA ASP A 173 -33.79 0.01 -3.53
C ASP A 173 -33.61 1.52 -3.76
N LEU A 174 -33.03 1.88 -4.90
CA LEU A 174 -32.74 3.25 -5.27
C LEU A 174 -33.93 3.93 -6.00
N GLY A 175 -34.99 3.18 -6.30
CA GLY A 175 -36.17 3.70 -7.00
C GLY A 175 -35.82 4.47 -8.29
N ILE A 176 -36.63 5.48 -8.60
CA ILE A 176 -36.48 6.34 -9.80
C ILE A 176 -36.15 7.80 -9.47
N VAL A 177 -36.03 8.14 -8.18
CA VAL A 177 -35.68 9.48 -7.73
C VAL A 177 -34.16 9.63 -7.64
N ASP A 178 -33.69 10.86 -7.60
CA ASP A 178 -32.26 11.13 -7.40
C ASP A 178 -31.81 10.59 -6.04
N GLN A 179 -30.91 9.63 -6.09
CA GLN A 179 -30.30 8.99 -4.93
C GLN A 179 -28.83 8.78 -5.23
N TYR A 180 -27.99 9.68 -4.73
CA TYR A 180 -26.57 9.63 -5.06
C TYR A 180 -25.70 10.12 -3.92
N LEU A 181 -24.44 9.70 -3.98
CA LEU A 181 -23.34 10.28 -3.23
C LEU A 181 -22.32 10.86 -4.20
N PHE A 182 -21.52 11.81 -3.70
CA PHE A 182 -20.37 12.37 -4.39
C PHE A 182 -20.72 13.10 -5.70
N GLY A 183 -21.95 13.59 -5.81
CA GLY A 183 -22.41 14.37 -6.95
C GLY A 183 -21.65 15.68 -7.08
N PHE A 184 -21.51 16.16 -8.31
CA PHE A 184 -20.70 17.34 -8.65
C PHE A 184 -19.23 17.27 -8.19
N SER A 185 -18.72 16.07 -7.93
CA SER A 185 -17.28 15.84 -7.83
C SER A 185 -16.63 16.08 -9.20
N GLY A 186 -15.35 16.42 -9.21
CA GLY A 186 -14.60 16.73 -10.44
C GLY A 186 -14.16 18.18 -10.48
N LEU A 187 -12.91 18.38 -10.91
CA LEU A 187 -12.07 19.58 -10.75
C LEU A 187 -11.32 19.63 -9.42
N GLY A 188 -10.12 19.03 -9.40
CA GLY A 188 -9.09 19.27 -8.37
C GLY A 188 -9.11 18.34 -7.16
N SER A 189 -10.14 17.51 -6.96
CA SER A 189 -10.17 16.50 -5.90
C SER A 189 -9.71 15.14 -6.41
N SER A 190 -8.77 14.50 -5.70
CA SER A 190 -8.32 13.14 -5.97
C SER A 190 -8.61 12.26 -4.76
N ALA A 191 -9.21 11.08 -4.98
CA ALA A 191 -9.31 10.08 -3.93
C ALA A 191 -7.90 9.68 -3.46
N THR A 192 -7.76 9.31 -2.19
CA THR A 192 -6.49 8.88 -1.60
C THR A 192 -6.64 7.50 -0.98
N LEU A 193 -5.73 6.58 -1.30
CA LEU A 193 -5.61 5.31 -0.60
C LEU A 193 -4.49 5.45 0.44
N VAL A 194 -4.86 5.38 1.72
CA VAL A 194 -3.91 5.41 2.84
C VAL A 194 -3.68 3.98 3.30
N VAL A 195 -2.43 3.52 3.29
CA VAL A 195 -2.05 2.17 3.69
C VAL A 195 -0.99 2.20 4.78
N ASP A 196 -1.07 1.26 5.72
CA ASP A 196 0.04 0.95 6.61
C ASP A 196 0.77 -0.29 6.10
N THR A 197 2.11 -0.25 6.10
CA THR A 197 2.96 -1.36 5.65
C THR A 197 3.80 -1.89 6.80
N ASP A 198 3.86 -3.21 6.91
CA ASP A 198 4.77 -3.91 7.81
C ASP A 198 6.07 -4.16 7.04
N ILE A 199 7.01 -3.21 7.07
CA ILE A 199 8.30 -3.42 6.42
C ILE A 199 9.08 -4.47 7.20
N THR A 200 9.02 -5.73 6.80
CA THR A 200 9.97 -6.73 7.28
C THR A 200 11.33 -6.40 6.66
N THR A 201 12.21 -5.72 7.39
CA THR A 201 13.61 -5.62 6.97
C THR A 201 14.16 -7.04 6.94
N VAL A 202 14.36 -7.59 5.75
CA VAL A 202 15.11 -8.85 5.57
C VAL A 202 16.49 -8.58 6.18
N PRO A 203 16.95 -9.31 7.21
CA PRO A 203 18.34 -9.24 7.61
C PRO A 203 19.13 -9.67 6.39
N GLU A 204 19.99 -8.80 5.85
CA GLU A 204 20.97 -9.28 4.87
C GLU A 204 21.63 -10.49 5.52
N PRO A 205 21.65 -11.68 4.87
CA PRO A 205 22.43 -12.78 5.39
C PRO A 205 23.84 -12.22 5.51
N GLY A 206 24.31 -12.08 6.75
CA GLY A 206 25.62 -11.50 7.01
C GLY A 206 26.60 -12.17 6.06
N THR A 207 27.21 -11.38 5.16
CA THR A 207 28.29 -11.85 4.30
C THR A 207 29.49 -12.10 5.21
N LEU A 208 29.41 -13.16 6.00
CA LEU A 208 30.48 -13.74 6.79
C LEU A 208 31.20 -14.70 5.85
N GLY A 209 32.27 -14.22 5.21
CA GLY A 209 33.21 -15.11 4.54
C GLY A 209 33.81 -14.55 3.26
N GLY A 210 34.53 -13.42 3.34
CA GLY A 210 35.23 -12.89 2.17
C GLY A 210 36.37 -11.94 2.46
N ALA A 211 36.92 -11.91 3.67
CA ALA A 211 38.16 -11.18 3.94
C ALA A 211 39.36 -12.12 3.72
N VAL A 212 39.83 -12.23 2.47
CA VAL A 212 41.19 -12.68 2.19
C VAL A 212 42.11 -11.54 2.64
N LEU A 213 42.60 -11.63 3.88
CA LEU A 213 43.68 -10.77 4.37
C LEU A 213 44.99 -11.25 3.75
N VAL A 214 45.40 -10.57 2.68
CA VAL A 214 46.79 -10.54 2.22
C VAL A 214 47.63 -9.91 3.32
N GLY A 215 48.59 -10.67 3.85
CA GLY A 215 49.55 -10.20 4.86
C GLY A 215 50.86 -10.95 4.75
N ILE A 216 51.68 -10.59 3.76
CA ILE A 216 53.10 -10.99 3.68
C ILE A 216 53.92 -10.00 4.51
N THR A 217 54.57 -10.44 5.60
CA THR A 217 55.96 -10.07 5.92
C THR A 217 56.52 -11.00 7.00
N GLY A 218 57.66 -11.64 6.74
CA GLY A 218 58.36 -12.50 7.68
C GLY A 218 59.26 -11.74 8.65
N LEU A 219 59.75 -12.44 9.69
CA LEU A 219 61.08 -12.21 10.24
C LEU A 219 61.55 -13.43 11.05
N CYS A 220 62.71 -13.95 10.67
CA CYS A 220 63.49 -14.98 11.36
C CYS A 220 63.81 -14.60 12.81
N LEU A 221 63.85 -15.58 13.73
CA LEU A 221 64.79 -15.58 14.86
C LEU A 221 65.09 -17.01 15.35
N LYS A 222 66.37 -17.38 15.24
CA LYS A 222 67.03 -18.58 15.77
C LYS A 222 66.88 -18.71 17.29
N ARG A 223 66.76 -19.94 17.82
CA ARG A 223 67.75 -20.54 18.76
C ARG A 223 67.43 -21.96 19.28
N LYS A 224 68.35 -22.87 18.97
CA LYS A 224 69.04 -23.90 19.80
C LYS A 224 68.26 -24.80 20.78
N ARG A 225 68.43 -26.14 20.61
CA ARG A 225 68.96 -27.15 21.58
C ARG A 225 68.73 -28.56 20.99
N LYS A 226 69.56 -29.61 21.15
CA LYS A 226 70.53 -29.98 22.20
C LYS A 226 71.72 -30.76 21.59
N ALA A 227 72.91 -30.53 22.14
CA ALA A 227 73.99 -31.52 22.14
C ALA A 227 73.85 -32.36 23.42
N PHE A 228 73.98 -33.68 23.30
CA PHE A 228 74.15 -34.62 24.41
C PHE A 228 75.58 -35.20 24.24
N GLN A 229 76.50 -34.78 25.10
CA GLN A 229 77.65 -35.58 25.56
C GLN A 229 77.18 -36.15 26.91
N THR A 230 77.47 -37.38 27.33
CA THR A 230 78.76 -38.04 27.68
C THR A 230 78.36 -39.53 27.91
N VAL A 231 79.17 -40.57 27.68
CA VAL A 231 80.49 -40.95 28.20
C VAL A 231 81.13 -41.92 27.21
#